data_AF-A0A258VTE6-F1
#
_entry.id   AF-A0A258VTE6-F1
#
_cell.length_a   1.000
_cell.length_b   1.000
_cell.length_c   1.000
_cell.angle_alpha   90.00
_cell.angle_beta   90.00
_cell.angle_gamma   90.00
#
_symmetry.space_group_name_H-M   'P 1'
#
loop_
_entity.id
_entity.type
_entity.pdbx_description
1 polymer ?
#
loop_
_entity_poly.entity_id
_entity_poly.type
_entity_poly.pdbx_seq_one_letter_code
_entity_poly.pdbx_strand_id
1 'polypeptide(L)'
;MSKNPEKESWCYFVDFIQVCLSAKLLNSEEIGRLYLEEKLSLNQIASRFKVSRSVIRSRLRGLGIDIDAVKPVSTNPENYRYNTPPYGFLVRDGKLLPNRLEMKICRLVIELVEREGRNHSEVARELARRGLKTRTGKVKWDSKTIFNIFKRWKDKL
;
A
#
# COMPACT_ATOMS: atom_id res chain seq x y z
N MET A 1 19.97 24.92 -37.55
CA MET A 1 19.96 24.91 -36.07
C MET A 1 20.77 23.71 -35.60
N SER A 2 22.07 23.89 -35.39
CA SER A 2 22.94 22.80 -34.94
C SER A 2 22.93 22.75 -33.41
N LYS A 3 22.49 21.65 -32.82
CA LYS A 3 22.59 21.42 -31.36
C LYS A 3 24.06 21.29 -31.01
N ASN A 4 24.53 22.08 -30.04
CA ASN A 4 25.92 22.06 -29.59
C ASN A 4 26.17 20.79 -28.73
N PRO A 5 26.92 19.79 -29.22
CA PRO A 5 27.04 18.47 -28.59
C PRO A 5 27.74 18.51 -27.23
N GLU A 6 28.56 19.54 -26.97
CA GLU A 6 29.25 19.71 -25.69
C GLU A 6 28.29 20.07 -24.55
N LYS A 7 27.22 20.83 -24.82
CA LYS A 7 26.24 21.18 -23.78
C LYS A 7 25.39 19.99 -23.33
N GLU A 8 25.10 19.04 -24.23
CA GLU A 8 24.38 17.82 -23.88
C GLU A 8 25.24 16.91 -22.99
N SER A 9 26.55 16.77 -23.29
CA SER A 9 27.49 15.95 -22.49
C SER A 9 27.64 16.43 -21.04
N TRP A 10 27.68 17.75 -20.81
CA TRP A 10 27.75 18.33 -19.47
C TRP A 10 26.45 18.14 -18.67
N CYS A 11 25.27 18.21 -19.30
CA CYS A 11 24.01 17.87 -18.62
C CYS A 11 24.00 16.42 -18.13
N TYR A 12 24.39 15.46 -18.98
CA TYR A 12 24.46 14.05 -18.58
C TYR A 12 25.45 13.80 -17.43
N PHE A 13 26.61 14.47 -17.45
CA PHE A 13 27.62 14.31 -16.42
C PHE A 13 27.19 14.90 -15.08
N VAL A 14 26.58 16.09 -15.09
CA VAL A 14 26.02 16.73 -13.90
C VAL A 14 24.86 15.91 -13.33
N ASP A 15 23.95 15.42 -14.18
CA ASP A 15 22.85 14.57 -13.75
C ASP A 15 23.36 13.24 -13.16
N PHE A 16 24.38 12.62 -13.77
CA PHE A 16 24.98 11.38 -13.27
C PHE A 16 25.67 11.59 -11.91
N ILE A 17 26.46 12.66 -11.76
CA ILE A 17 27.10 13.02 -10.49
C ILE A 17 26.07 13.35 -9.43
N GLN A 18 25.03 14.11 -9.75
CA GLN A 18 23.93 14.44 -8.85
C GLN A 18 23.21 13.17 -8.37
N VAL A 19 22.93 12.22 -9.27
CA VAL A 19 22.31 10.92 -8.94
C VAL A 19 23.23 10.06 -8.07
N CYS A 20 24.53 10.00 -8.38
CA CYS A 20 25.49 9.21 -7.61
C CYS A 20 25.78 9.80 -6.22
N LEU A 21 25.88 11.13 -6.09
CA LEU A 21 26.05 11.82 -4.81
C LEU A 21 24.79 11.74 -3.95
N SER A 22 23.61 11.94 -4.54
CA SER A 22 22.34 11.83 -3.80
C SER A 22 22.10 10.41 -3.27
N ALA A 23 22.48 9.37 -4.02
CA ALA A 23 22.44 7.99 -3.54
C ALA A 23 23.44 7.71 -2.42
N LYS A 24 24.61 8.37 -2.41
CA LYS A 24 25.62 8.29 -1.32
C LYS A 24 25.24 9.13 -0.09
N LEU A 25 24.50 10.22 -0.25
CA LEU A 25 24.04 11.12 0.82
C LEU A 25 22.74 10.66 1.50
N LEU A 26 22.21 9.49 1.13
CA LEU A 26 21.14 8.86 1.90
C LEU A 26 21.64 8.58 3.32
N ASN A 27 21.07 9.30 4.30
CA ASN A 27 21.39 9.12 5.71
C ASN A 27 21.08 7.67 6.11
N SER A 28 22.14 6.86 6.24
CA SER A 28 22.02 5.43 6.50
C SER A 28 21.52 5.17 7.92
N GLU A 29 21.87 6.02 8.87
CA GLU A 29 21.35 5.95 10.25
C GLU A 29 19.84 6.17 10.27
N GLU A 30 19.33 7.18 9.54
CA GLU A 30 17.90 7.43 9.42
C GLU A 30 17.16 6.23 8.80
N ILE A 31 17.74 5.59 7.78
CA ILE A 31 17.19 4.35 7.20
C ILE A 31 17.13 3.23 8.25
N GLY A 32 18.18 3.09 9.06
CA GLY A 32 18.25 2.13 10.17
C GLY A 32 17.18 2.40 11.22
N ARG A 33 17.04 3.66 11.65
CA ARG A 33 16.03 4.14 12.61
C ARG A 33 14.61 3.82 12.14
N LEU A 34 14.29 4.18 10.89
CA LEU A 34 12.99 3.91 10.29
C LEU A 34 12.66 2.41 10.22
N TYR A 35 13.67 1.56 9.99
CA TYR A 35 13.49 0.12 9.90
C TYR A 35 13.40 -0.56 11.28
N LEU A 36 14.27 -0.20 12.22
CA LEU A 36 14.38 -0.86 13.52
C LEU A 36 13.41 -0.28 14.56
N GLU A 37 13.19 1.04 14.57
CA GLU A 37 12.36 1.71 15.58
C GLU A 37 10.93 1.91 15.06
N GLU A 38 10.77 2.59 13.92
CA GLU A 38 9.45 2.88 13.33
C GLU A 38 8.85 1.64 12.61
N LYS A 39 9.63 0.56 12.50
CA LYS A 39 9.25 -0.71 11.86
C LYS A 39 8.69 -0.49 10.47
N LEU A 40 9.16 0.48 9.68
CA LEU A 40 8.68 0.66 8.32
C LEU A 40 9.17 -0.47 7.41
N SER A 41 8.36 -0.86 6.43
CA SER A 41 8.79 -1.81 5.39
C SER A 41 9.78 -1.15 4.44
N LEU A 42 10.59 -1.98 3.77
CA LEU A 42 11.54 -1.50 2.76
C LEU A 42 10.88 -0.66 1.67
N ASN A 43 9.65 -1.00 1.26
CA ASN A 43 8.91 -0.25 0.24
C ASN A 43 8.48 1.12 0.77
N GLN A 44 8.03 1.23 2.03
CA GLN A 44 7.66 2.52 2.63
C GLN A 44 8.87 3.43 2.77
N ILE A 45 10.01 2.89 3.24
CA ILE A 45 11.27 3.62 3.32
C ILE A 45 11.72 4.07 1.92
N ALA A 46 11.69 3.15 0.95
CA ALA A 46 12.04 3.45 -0.45
C ALA A 46 11.20 4.59 -1.04
N SER A 47 9.88 4.57 -0.83
CA SER A 47 8.98 5.66 -1.25
C SER A 47 9.31 6.99 -0.57
N ARG A 48 9.65 6.98 0.73
CA ARG A 48 10.01 8.19 1.49
C ARG A 48 11.28 8.85 0.96
N PHE A 49 12.28 8.04 0.60
CA PHE A 49 13.55 8.51 0.03
C PHE A 49 13.53 8.63 -1.50
N LYS A 50 12.41 8.29 -2.16
CA LYS A 50 12.26 8.26 -3.63
C LYS A 50 13.34 7.42 -4.33
N VAL A 51 13.71 6.29 -3.72
CA VAL A 51 14.71 5.35 -4.27
C VAL A 51 14.11 3.95 -4.45
N SER A 52 14.87 3.06 -5.08
CA SER A 52 14.44 1.68 -5.22
C SER A 52 14.52 0.92 -3.89
N ARG A 53 13.69 -0.11 -3.74
CA ARG A 53 13.76 -1.05 -2.60
C ARG A 53 15.14 -1.70 -2.46
N SER A 54 15.81 -2.00 -3.58
CA SER A 54 17.14 -2.63 -3.58
C SER A 54 18.21 -1.73 -2.99
N VAL A 55 18.12 -0.40 -3.20
CA VAL A 55 19.01 0.59 -2.58
C VAL A 55 18.84 0.56 -1.06
N ILE A 56 17.60 0.61 -0.55
CA ILE A 56 17.35 0.52 0.91
C ILE A 56 17.86 -0.80 1.49
N ARG A 57 17.62 -1.93 0.80
CA ARG A 57 18.14 -3.25 1.22
C ARG A 57 19.67 -3.26 1.30
N SER A 58 20.35 -2.72 0.29
CA SER A 58 21.82 -2.63 0.27
C SER A 58 22.34 -1.76 1.42
N ARG A 59 21.68 -0.64 1.71
CA ARG A 59 22.03 0.25 2.83
C ARG A 59 21.88 -0.42 4.19
N LEU A 60 20.76 -1.09 4.44
CA LEU A 60 20.55 -1.84 5.69
C LEU A 60 21.60 -2.95 5.87
N ARG A 61 21.93 -3.69 4.80
CA ARG A 61 23.02 -4.68 4.84
C ARG A 61 24.38 -4.04 5.15
N GLY A 62 24.65 -2.85 4.61
CA GLY A 62 25.86 -2.08 4.92
C GLY A 62 25.96 -1.65 6.39
N LEU A 63 24.82 -1.55 7.10
CA LEU A 63 24.75 -1.31 8.54
C LEU A 63 24.81 -2.61 9.38
N GLY A 64 25.01 -3.76 8.73
CA GLY A 64 24.99 -5.07 9.40
C GLY A 64 23.59 -5.58 9.75
N ILE A 65 22.53 -4.96 9.25
CA ILE A 65 21.15 -5.39 9.51
C ILE A 65 20.78 -6.49 8.50
N ASP A 66 20.70 -7.73 9.00
CA ASP A 66 20.20 -8.86 8.22
C ASP A 66 18.66 -8.86 8.19
N ILE A 67 18.12 -8.39 7.07
CA ILE A 67 16.68 -8.31 6.82
C ILE A 67 16.02 -9.71 6.80
N ASP A 68 16.76 -10.74 6.42
CA ASP A 68 16.23 -12.10 6.25
C ASP A 68 16.16 -12.83 7.61
N ALA A 69 16.96 -12.43 8.59
CA ALA A 69 16.90 -12.91 9.97
C ALA A 69 15.80 -12.22 10.82
N VAL A 70 15.33 -11.04 10.42
CA VAL A 70 14.31 -10.29 11.16
C VAL A 70 12.93 -10.89 10.92
N LYS A 71 12.24 -11.26 12.01
CA LYS A 71 10.86 -11.75 11.93
C LYS A 71 9.94 -10.72 11.25
N PRO A 72 9.05 -11.14 10.34
CA PRO A 72 8.11 -10.23 9.71
C PRO A 72 7.19 -9.62 10.75
N VAL A 73 7.31 -8.30 10.96
CA VAL A 73 6.39 -7.55 11.82
C VAL A 73 4.99 -7.56 11.22
N SER A 74 3.98 -7.80 12.06
CA SER A 74 2.57 -7.77 11.67
C SER A 74 2.17 -6.37 11.17
N THR A 75 1.15 -6.32 10.32
CA THR A 75 0.58 -5.05 9.87
C THR A 75 -0.23 -4.43 10.99
N ASN A 76 -0.13 -3.12 11.17
CA ASN A 76 -1.01 -2.36 12.06
C ASN A 76 -1.68 -1.20 11.29
N PRO A 77 -2.70 -0.52 11.85
CA PRO A 77 -3.39 0.57 11.15
C PRO A 77 -2.49 1.77 10.81
N GLU A 78 -1.51 2.10 11.66
CA GLU A 78 -0.57 3.21 11.45
C GLU A 78 0.58 2.86 10.49
N ASN A 79 0.80 1.57 10.25
CA ASN A 79 1.86 1.00 9.44
C ASN A 79 1.31 -0.21 8.68
N TYR A 80 0.45 0.10 7.73
CA TYR A 80 -0.18 -0.84 6.83
C TYR A 80 0.76 -1.21 5.68
N ARG A 81 1.12 -2.49 5.60
CA ARG A 81 2.20 -2.97 4.72
C ARG A 81 1.73 -3.61 3.42
N TYR A 82 0.43 -3.91 3.31
CA TYR A 82 -0.12 -4.60 2.14
C TYR A 82 -0.65 -3.61 1.10
N ASN A 83 -0.55 -3.99 -0.17
CA ASN A 83 -1.07 -3.18 -1.28
C ASN A 83 -2.61 -3.22 -1.38
N THR A 84 -3.23 -4.25 -0.80
CA THR A 84 -4.68 -4.47 -0.88
C THR A 84 -5.31 -4.29 0.50
N PRO A 85 -5.81 -3.09 0.85
CA PRO A 85 -6.49 -2.88 2.13
C PRO A 85 -7.77 -3.71 2.22
N PRO A 86 -8.31 -3.98 3.42
CA PRO A 86 -9.66 -4.55 3.55
C PRO A 86 -10.72 -3.57 3.05
N TYR A 87 -11.88 -4.07 2.63
CA TYR A 87 -13.03 -3.23 2.26
C TYR A 87 -13.47 -2.33 3.41
N GLY A 88 -13.78 -1.09 3.08
CA GLY A 88 -14.08 -0.02 4.05
C GLY A 88 -12.86 0.83 4.40
N PHE A 89 -11.68 0.50 3.86
CA PHE A 89 -10.44 1.23 4.09
C PHE A 89 -9.68 1.51 2.79
N LEU A 90 -8.86 2.56 2.83
CA LEU A 90 -7.86 2.92 1.84
C LEU A 90 -6.49 3.04 2.53
N VAL A 91 -5.41 2.81 1.79
CA VAL A 91 -4.05 3.03 2.30
C VAL A 91 -3.55 4.35 1.76
N ARG A 92 -3.10 5.24 2.66
CA ARG A 92 -2.46 6.50 2.30
C ARG A 92 -1.24 6.70 3.18
N ASP A 93 -0.09 6.93 2.58
CA ASP A 93 1.19 7.14 3.29
C ASP A 93 1.51 6.02 4.30
N GLY A 94 1.18 4.77 3.93
CA GLY A 94 1.36 3.61 4.80
C GLY A 94 0.36 3.52 5.96
N LYS A 95 -0.65 4.39 6.03
CA LYS A 95 -1.71 4.35 7.05
C LYS A 95 -3.01 3.83 6.48
N LEU A 96 -3.73 3.04 7.27
CA LEU A 96 -5.04 2.52 6.93
C LEU A 96 -6.13 3.51 7.36
N LEU A 97 -6.73 4.19 6.38
CA LEU A 97 -7.76 5.21 6.60
C LEU A 97 -9.14 4.70 6.19
N PRO A 98 -10.22 5.10 6.87
CA PRO A 98 -11.57 4.70 6.48
C PRO A 98 -11.98 5.31 5.13
N ASN A 99 -12.54 4.48 4.24
CA ASN A 99 -13.06 4.91 2.95
C ASN A 99 -14.59 5.05 3.04
N ARG A 100 -15.09 6.29 3.03
CA ARG A 100 -16.53 6.58 3.19
C ARG A 100 -17.42 5.87 2.16
N LEU A 101 -16.98 5.75 0.90
CA LEU A 101 -17.77 5.10 -0.15
C LEU A 101 -17.87 3.59 0.08
N GLU A 102 -16.75 2.96 0.39
CA GLU A 102 -16.74 1.53 0.70
C GLU A 102 -17.44 1.21 2.02
N MET A 103 -17.38 2.11 3.00
CA MET A 103 -18.12 1.96 4.26
C MET A 103 -19.63 1.88 4.03
N LYS A 104 -20.18 2.61 3.04
CA LYS A 104 -21.60 2.45 2.65
C LYS A 104 -21.88 1.04 2.13
N ILE A 105 -20.96 0.48 1.35
CA ILE A 105 -21.08 -0.90 0.85
C ILE A 105 -20.99 -1.90 2.01
N CYS A 106 -20.04 -1.72 2.93
CA CYS A 106 -19.91 -2.58 4.11
C CYS A 106 -21.19 -2.60 4.95
N ARG A 107 -21.77 -1.41 5.23
CA ARG A 107 -23.05 -1.29 5.94
C ARG A 107 -24.17 -2.00 5.21
N LEU A 108 -24.28 -1.80 3.90
CA LEU A 108 -25.31 -2.46 3.09
C LEU A 108 -25.15 -3.98 3.10
N VAL A 109 -23.92 -4.50 3.04
CA VAL A 109 -23.67 -5.94 3.14
C VAL A 109 -24.17 -6.49 4.47
N ILE A 110 -23.87 -5.83 5.59
CA ILE A 110 -24.34 -6.25 6.92
C ILE A 110 -25.86 -6.21 6.99
N GLU A 111 -26.46 -5.11 6.51
CA GLU A 111 -27.91 -4.94 6.49
C GLU A 111 -28.62 -6.08 5.76
N LEU A 112 -28.13 -6.44 4.56
CA LEU A 112 -28.71 -7.51 3.76
C LEU A 112 -28.51 -8.90 4.37
N VAL A 113 -27.41 -9.13 5.09
CA VAL A 113 -27.13 -10.44 5.72
C VAL A 113 -27.89 -10.59 7.03
N GLU A 114 -27.85 -9.60 7.92
CA GLU A 114 -28.42 -9.71 9.27
C GLU A 114 -29.91 -9.39 9.33
N ARG A 115 -30.37 -8.34 8.65
CA ARG A 115 -31.79 -7.94 8.72
C ARG A 115 -32.65 -8.74 7.75
N GLU A 116 -32.14 -8.97 6.54
CA GLU A 116 -32.88 -9.68 5.49
C GLU A 116 -32.55 -11.18 5.41
N GLY A 117 -31.59 -11.67 6.19
CA GLY A 117 -31.23 -13.08 6.24
C GLY A 117 -30.65 -13.64 4.94
N ARG A 118 -30.20 -12.78 4.02
CA ARG A 118 -29.73 -13.20 2.70
C ARG A 118 -28.39 -13.90 2.79
N ASN A 119 -28.20 -14.93 1.97
CA ASN A 119 -26.91 -15.56 1.84
C ASN A 119 -25.94 -14.69 1.03
N HIS A 120 -24.63 -14.92 1.19
CA HIS A 120 -23.59 -14.10 0.55
C HIS A 120 -23.69 -14.04 -0.98
N SER A 121 -24.22 -15.09 -1.62
CA SER A 121 -24.43 -15.15 -3.08
C SER A 121 -25.61 -14.29 -3.54
N GLU A 122 -26.67 -14.20 -2.74
CA GLU A 122 -27.80 -13.29 -2.96
C GLU A 122 -27.38 -11.84 -2.77
N VAL A 123 -26.58 -11.56 -1.74
CA VAL A 123 -26.02 -10.23 -1.52
C VAL A 123 -25.12 -9.81 -2.69
N ALA A 124 -24.29 -10.73 -3.22
CA ALA A 124 -23.49 -10.44 -4.41
C ALA A 124 -24.37 -10.06 -5.63
N ARG A 125 -25.46 -10.81 -5.86
CA ARG A 125 -26.45 -10.49 -6.92
C ARG A 125 -27.16 -9.17 -6.67
N GLU A 126 -27.48 -8.87 -5.42
CA GLU A 126 -28.12 -7.64 -4.99
C GLU A 126 -27.26 -6.40 -5.23
N LEU A 127 -25.96 -6.46 -4.86
CA LEU A 127 -25.02 -5.38 -5.12
C LEU A 127 -24.83 -5.15 -6.63
N ALA A 128 -24.76 -6.22 -7.42
CA ALA A 128 -24.69 -6.16 -8.87
C ALA A 128 -25.95 -5.51 -9.47
N ARG A 129 -27.14 -5.90 -8.99
CA ARG A 129 -28.43 -5.34 -9.40
C ARG A 129 -28.57 -3.85 -9.09
N ARG A 130 -27.99 -3.39 -7.98
CA ARG A 130 -27.92 -1.95 -7.62
C ARG A 130 -26.85 -1.17 -8.39
N GLY A 131 -26.12 -1.81 -9.29
CA GLY A 131 -25.05 -1.17 -10.08
C GLY A 131 -23.81 -0.79 -9.26
N LEU A 132 -23.67 -1.31 -8.04
CA LEU A 132 -22.50 -1.06 -7.20
C LEU A 132 -21.31 -1.83 -7.77
N LYS A 133 -20.26 -1.11 -8.15
CA LYS A 133 -19.06 -1.69 -8.72
C LYS A 133 -18.06 -2.07 -7.62
N THR A 134 -17.34 -3.17 -7.84
CA THR A 134 -16.18 -3.54 -7.05
C THR A 134 -15.02 -2.54 -7.26
N ARG A 135 -13.97 -2.61 -6.45
CA ARG A 135 -12.76 -1.78 -6.61
C ARG A 135 -12.12 -1.83 -8.01
N THR A 136 -12.27 -2.95 -8.71
CA THR A 136 -11.74 -3.14 -10.07
C THR A 136 -12.70 -2.65 -11.16
N GLY A 137 -13.82 -2.00 -10.79
CA GLY A 137 -14.84 -1.51 -11.70
C GLY A 137 -15.84 -2.56 -12.18
N LYS A 138 -15.69 -3.83 -11.76
CA LYS A 138 -16.59 -4.92 -12.17
C LYS A 138 -17.91 -4.86 -11.42
N VAL A 139 -19.01 -5.12 -12.12
CA VAL A 139 -20.37 -5.23 -11.55
C VAL A 139 -20.59 -6.61 -10.90
N LYS A 140 -19.91 -7.64 -11.37
CA LYS A 140 -19.97 -8.99 -10.79
C LYS A 140 -19.23 -9.03 -9.45
N TRP A 141 -19.97 -9.29 -8.38
CA TRP A 141 -19.42 -9.54 -7.04
C TRP A 141 -19.19 -11.03 -6.81
N ASP A 142 -18.13 -11.31 -6.07
CA ASP A 142 -17.76 -12.66 -5.64
C ASP A 142 -18.26 -12.91 -4.20
N SER A 143 -18.87 -14.08 -3.96
CA SER A 143 -19.49 -14.39 -2.66
C SER A 143 -18.47 -14.47 -1.52
N LYS A 144 -17.23 -14.90 -1.80
CA LYS A 144 -16.14 -14.91 -0.80
C LYS A 144 -15.73 -13.49 -0.42
N THR A 145 -15.78 -12.54 -1.36
CA THR A 145 -15.58 -11.12 -1.06
C THR A 145 -16.64 -10.60 -0.09
N ILE A 146 -17.92 -10.93 -0.32
CA ILE A 146 -19.01 -10.55 0.58
C ILE A 146 -18.83 -11.17 1.97
N PHE A 147 -18.51 -12.46 2.04
CA PHE A 147 -18.21 -13.13 3.29
C PHE A 147 -17.07 -12.46 4.06
N ASN A 148 -15.99 -12.07 3.39
CA ASN A 148 -14.86 -11.38 4.02
C ASN A 148 -15.24 -9.98 4.54
N ILE A 149 -16.13 -9.27 3.84
CA ILE A 149 -16.69 -8.00 4.29
C ILE A 149 -17.52 -8.25 5.56
N PHE A 150 -18.49 -9.14 5.48
CA PHE A 150 -19.39 -9.46 6.59
C PHE A 150 -18.62 -9.91 7.84
N LYS A 151 -17.75 -10.92 7.72
CA LYS A 151 -16.92 -11.43 8.82
C LYS A 151 -16.11 -10.34 9.52
N ARG A 152 -15.65 -9.33 8.78
CA ARG A 152 -14.83 -8.24 9.33
C ARG A 152 -15.64 -7.20 10.09
N TRP A 153 -16.89 -6.99 9.68
CA TRP A 153 -17.70 -5.84 10.09
C TRP A 153 -18.93 -6.18 10.93
N LYS A 154 -19.40 -7.42 10.96
CA LYS A 154 -20.61 -7.85 11.70
C LYS A 154 -20.66 -7.41 13.17
N ASP A 155 -19.52 -7.31 13.85
CA ASP A 155 -19.48 -6.94 15.27
C ASP A 155 -19.10 -5.45 15.48
N LYS A 156 -19.05 -4.64 14.41
CA LYS A 156 -18.45 -3.28 14.42
C LYS A 156 -19.34 -2.18 13.85
N LEU A 157 -20.38 -2.53 13.12
CA LEU A 157 -21.29 -1.62 12.41
C LEU A 157 -22.72 -2.02 12.74
#